data_AF-A0A016TIG6-F1
#
_entry.id   AF-A0A016TIG6-F1
#
_cell.length_a   1.000
_cell.length_b   1.000
_cell.length_c   1.000
_cell.angle_alpha   90.00
_cell.angle_beta   90.00
_cell.angle_gamma   90.00
#
_symmetry.space_group_name_H-M   'P 1'
#
loop_
_entity.id
_entity.type
_entity.pdbx_description
1 polymer ?
#
loop_
_entity_poly.entity_id
_entity_poly.type
_entity_poly.pdbx_seq_one_letter_code
_entity_poly.pdbx_strand_id
1 'polypeptide(L)'
;MRKPQSSSSLSYSTKVVSNGHALDEIFYCVRALSAGHPFEAARDRLYARLAAMKRKVDKYEPLLDTECGEVHEDAELAASADRPYEVWLDMEGPNIEAADDGAHVFRSFLEQQPSKLHRRAISYVISTVGLLITKIGMESFPSVSERAIGQLAALVEQDASPVTAGQLIQIASLFIYAVHCNGIVGEADVCSVQQQQAVRALVSVFGAYLRPIVIRLDEVRSWIQGTSPVPRVVSFDKYDALIAVRLGLSVEWINDVRIVNEVTANTAAQ
;
A
#
# COMPACT_ATOMS: atom_id res chain seq x y z
N MET A 1 1.65 43.21 53.72
CA MET A 1 0.81 42.83 52.57
C MET A 1 1.64 42.93 51.29
N ARG A 2 2.15 41.80 50.76
CA ARG A 2 2.83 41.72 49.46
C ARG A 2 1.95 40.87 48.54
N LYS A 3 1.62 41.39 47.34
CA LYS A 3 0.91 40.63 46.30
C LYS A 3 1.81 39.51 45.76
N PRO A 4 1.30 38.30 45.50
CA PRO A 4 2.06 37.27 44.80
C PRO A 4 2.03 37.51 43.28
N GLN A 5 3.16 37.21 42.64
CA GLN A 5 3.43 37.35 41.22
C GLN A 5 2.67 36.32 40.38
N SER A 6 2.27 36.74 39.20
CA SER A 6 1.62 35.96 38.14
C SER A 6 2.52 34.83 37.62
N SER A 7 2.02 33.60 37.69
CA SER A 7 2.60 32.44 37.02
C SER A 7 2.31 32.48 35.52
N SER A 8 3.34 32.70 34.71
CA SER A 8 3.33 32.53 33.26
C SER A 8 3.26 31.05 32.90
N SER A 9 2.12 30.58 32.40
CA SER A 9 1.98 29.25 31.80
C SER A 9 2.59 29.25 30.39
N LEU A 10 3.81 28.74 30.24
CA LEU A 10 4.36 28.39 28.93
C LEU A 10 3.60 27.19 28.37
N SER A 11 2.71 27.46 27.42
CA SER A 11 2.14 26.45 26.53
C SER A 11 3.23 26.02 25.54
N TYR A 12 3.87 24.88 25.80
CA TYR A 12 4.66 24.19 24.79
C TYR A 12 3.72 23.54 23.78
N SER A 13 3.42 24.25 22.69
CA SER A 13 2.76 23.70 21.52
C SER A 13 3.75 22.82 20.77
N THR A 14 3.87 21.55 21.18
CA THR A 14 4.61 20.54 20.43
C THR A 14 3.89 20.29 19.10
N LYS A 15 4.35 20.94 18.02
CA LYS A 15 4.00 20.55 16.66
C LYS A 15 4.69 19.22 16.36
N VAL A 16 4.01 18.12 16.68
CA VAL A 16 4.43 16.77 16.29
C VAL A 16 4.19 16.60 14.80
N VAL A 17 5.25 16.29 14.06
CA VAL A 17 5.23 16.05 12.61
C VAL A 17 4.41 14.77 12.35
N SER A 18 3.25 14.92 11.71
CA SER A 18 2.11 14.01 11.81
C SER A 18 1.99 12.92 10.72
N ASN A 19 3.09 12.40 10.17
CA ASN A 19 2.98 11.51 8.99
C ASN A 19 2.87 10.01 9.32
N GLY A 20 3.23 9.56 10.52
CA GLY A 20 3.00 8.18 10.97
C GLY A 20 1.55 7.91 11.43
N HIS A 21 0.88 8.92 11.97
CA HIS A 21 -0.44 8.76 12.58
C HIS A 21 -1.55 8.34 11.62
N ALA A 22 -1.50 8.74 10.34
CA ALA A 22 -2.60 8.47 9.42
C ALA A 22 -2.69 6.98 9.04
N LEU A 23 -1.53 6.36 8.75
CA LEU A 23 -1.47 4.94 8.44
C LEU A 23 -1.87 4.10 9.66
N ASP A 24 -1.31 4.41 10.83
CA ASP A 24 -1.64 3.73 12.09
C ASP A 24 -3.13 3.82 12.42
N GLU A 25 -3.69 5.03 12.35
CA GLU A 25 -5.10 5.26 12.67
C GLU A 25 -6.03 4.48 11.75
N ILE A 26 -5.77 4.50 10.44
CA ILE A 26 -6.55 3.77 9.46
C ILE A 26 -6.38 2.26 9.67
N PHE A 27 -5.16 1.79 9.93
CA PHE A 27 -4.88 0.39 10.23
C PHE A 27 -5.68 -0.10 11.44
N TYR A 28 -5.71 0.66 12.53
CA TYR A 28 -6.50 0.28 13.70
C TYR A 28 -8.01 0.38 13.47
N CYS A 29 -8.49 1.32 12.65
CA CYS A 29 -9.91 1.36 12.25
C CYS A 29 -10.28 0.12 11.44
N VAL A 30 -9.47 -0.24 10.44
CA VAL A 30 -9.65 -1.47 9.64
C VAL A 30 -9.65 -2.70 10.53
N ARG A 31 -8.67 -2.84 11.43
CA ARG A 31 -8.61 -3.97 12.35
C ARG A 31 -9.84 -4.05 13.26
N ALA A 32 -10.33 -2.90 13.74
CA ALA A 32 -11.54 -2.84 14.57
C ALA A 32 -12.81 -3.25 13.80
N LEU A 33 -12.86 -2.98 12.49
CA LEU A 33 -13.97 -3.39 11.61
C LEU A 33 -13.86 -4.85 11.17
N SER A 34 -12.65 -5.41 11.12
CA SER A 34 -12.39 -6.82 10.75
C SER A 34 -12.37 -7.78 11.94
N ALA A 35 -12.56 -7.29 13.16
CA ALA A 35 -12.60 -8.15 14.34
C ALA A 35 -13.86 -9.04 14.34
N GLY A 36 -13.82 -10.17 15.08
CA GLY A 36 -14.98 -11.05 15.24
C GLY A 36 -16.23 -10.36 15.80
N HIS A 37 -16.04 -9.25 16.51
CA HIS A 37 -17.11 -8.32 16.88
C HIS A 37 -16.75 -6.91 16.38
N PRO A 38 -17.18 -6.54 15.15
CA PRO A 38 -16.83 -5.27 14.54
C PRO A 38 -17.25 -4.06 15.37
N PHE A 39 -16.35 -3.09 15.55
CA PHE A 39 -16.67 -1.81 16.19
C PHE A 39 -17.10 -0.77 15.15
N GLU A 40 -18.41 -0.67 14.92
CA GLU A 40 -18.97 0.10 13.82
C GLU A 40 -18.66 1.60 13.85
N ALA A 41 -18.47 2.20 15.03
CA ALA A 41 -18.11 3.62 15.13
C ALA A 41 -16.71 3.93 14.53
N ALA A 42 -15.87 2.91 14.28
CA ALA A 42 -14.63 3.08 13.54
C ALA A 42 -14.86 3.38 12.04
N ARG A 43 -16.03 3.06 11.49
CA ARG A 43 -16.36 3.23 10.05
C ARG A 43 -16.39 4.70 9.65
N ASP A 44 -17.11 5.53 10.39
CA ASP A 44 -17.18 6.97 10.12
C ASP A 44 -15.81 7.62 10.24
N ARG A 45 -15.03 7.18 11.23
CA ARG A 45 -13.66 7.64 11.44
C ARG A 45 -12.74 7.25 10.27
N LEU A 46 -12.84 6.00 9.80
CA LEU A 46 -12.11 5.51 8.63
C LEU A 46 -12.45 6.36 7.40
N TYR A 47 -13.73 6.54 7.09
CA TYR A 47 -14.16 7.30 5.91
C TYR A 47 -13.76 8.77 5.96
N ALA A 48 -13.84 9.41 7.13
CA ALA A 48 -13.36 10.77 7.31
C ALA A 48 -11.85 10.89 7.01
N ARG A 49 -11.05 9.92 7.45
CA ARG A 49 -9.60 9.88 7.18
C ARG A 49 -9.28 9.61 5.72
N LEU A 50 -9.96 8.67 5.08
CA LEU A 50 -9.79 8.36 3.66
C LEU A 50 -10.15 9.59 2.79
N ALA A 51 -11.27 10.26 3.07
CA ALA A 51 -11.66 11.48 2.37
C ALA A 51 -10.65 12.62 2.55
N ALA A 52 -10.09 12.79 3.76
CA ALA A 52 -9.04 13.77 4.01
C ALA A 52 -7.77 13.45 3.22
N MET A 53 -7.41 12.17 3.08
CA MET A 53 -6.24 11.76 2.30
C MET A 53 -6.45 11.95 0.80
N LYS A 54 -7.63 11.62 0.27
CA LYS A 54 -7.97 11.88 -1.13
C LYS A 54 -7.75 13.36 -1.49
N ARG A 55 -8.31 14.28 -0.70
CA ARG A 55 -8.11 15.74 -0.90
C ARG A 55 -6.65 16.18 -0.86
N LYS A 56 -5.78 15.43 -0.16
CA LYS A 56 -4.34 15.69 -0.11
C LYS A 56 -3.66 15.20 -1.39
N VAL A 57 -4.03 14.02 -1.87
CA VAL A 57 -3.52 13.43 -3.12
C VAL A 57 -3.99 14.21 -4.34
N ASP A 58 -5.23 14.69 -4.37
CA ASP A 58 -5.75 15.52 -5.47
C ASP A 58 -4.91 16.81 -5.68
N LYS A 59 -4.18 17.27 -4.65
CA LYS A 59 -3.24 18.41 -4.75
C LYS A 59 -1.87 18.02 -5.30
N TYR A 60 -1.49 16.74 -5.21
CA TYR A 60 -0.23 16.22 -5.73
C TYR A 60 -0.32 15.79 -7.19
N GLU A 61 -1.50 15.34 -7.65
CA GLU A 61 -1.71 14.91 -9.05
C GLU A 61 -1.15 15.91 -10.09
N PRO A 62 -1.53 17.20 -10.10
CA PRO A 62 -1.03 18.13 -11.12
C PRO A 62 0.48 18.36 -11.05
N LEU A 63 1.09 18.17 -9.88
CA LEU A 63 2.55 18.27 -9.72
C LEU A 63 3.23 17.05 -10.34
N LEU A 64 2.69 15.85 -10.12
CA LEU A 64 3.21 14.62 -10.73
C LEU A 64 2.92 14.54 -12.22
N ASP A 65 1.80 15.09 -12.70
CA ASP A 65 1.54 15.22 -14.14
C ASP A 65 2.63 16.06 -14.83
N THR A 66 3.11 17.11 -14.15
CA THR A 66 4.22 17.95 -14.65
C THR A 66 5.59 17.26 -14.54
N GLU A 67 5.84 16.53 -13.46
CA GLU A 67 7.15 15.90 -13.18
C GLU A 67 7.34 14.54 -13.88
N CYS A 68 6.25 13.81 -14.12
CA CYS A 68 6.25 12.40 -14.51
C CYS A 68 5.35 12.10 -15.72
N GLY A 69 4.68 13.10 -16.29
CA GLY A 69 3.71 12.90 -17.37
C GLY A 69 2.32 12.52 -16.85
N GLU A 70 1.30 12.80 -17.67
CA GLU A 70 -0.10 12.42 -17.39
C GLU A 70 -0.28 10.91 -17.56
N VAL A 71 -0.85 10.26 -16.55
CA VAL A 71 -1.28 8.85 -16.66
C VAL A 71 -2.70 8.84 -17.22
N HIS A 72 -2.84 8.50 -18.51
CA HIS A 72 -4.16 8.39 -19.16
C HIS A 72 -4.86 7.08 -18.78
N GLU A 73 -6.21 7.11 -18.67
CA GLU A 73 -7.08 5.96 -18.39
C GLU A 73 -6.85 4.77 -19.35
N ASP A 74 -6.37 5.04 -20.56
CA ASP A 74 -6.07 4.04 -21.59
C ASP A 74 -4.76 3.26 -21.34
N ALA A 75 -3.95 3.69 -20.37
CA ALA A 75 -2.77 2.97 -19.92
C ALA A 75 -3.13 1.95 -18.83
N GLU A 76 -3.17 0.69 -19.24
CA GLU A 76 -2.99 -0.53 -18.42
C GLU A 76 -4.10 -1.06 -17.50
N LEU A 77 -5.02 -0.25 -16.95
CA LEU A 77 -5.93 -0.78 -15.90
C LEU A 77 -7.30 -1.28 -16.39
N ALA A 78 -7.85 -0.72 -17.48
CA ALA A 78 -9.07 -1.25 -18.10
C ALA A 78 -8.80 -2.26 -19.25
N ALA A 79 -7.68 -2.12 -19.96
CA ALA A 79 -7.37 -2.92 -21.15
C ALA A 79 -6.82 -4.33 -20.85
N SER A 80 -6.29 -4.58 -19.64
CA SER A 80 -5.64 -5.85 -19.32
C SER A 80 -6.57 -6.90 -18.69
N ALA A 81 -7.85 -6.58 -18.51
CA ALA A 81 -8.79 -7.53 -17.90
C ALA A 81 -9.29 -8.58 -18.92
N ASP A 82 -9.17 -8.34 -20.23
CA ASP A 82 -9.85 -9.17 -21.23
C ASP A 82 -9.09 -9.39 -22.56
N ARG A 83 -7.77 -9.14 -22.60
CA ARG A 83 -6.93 -9.55 -23.74
C ARG A 83 -5.64 -10.23 -23.29
N PRO A 84 -5.30 -11.41 -23.84
CA PRO A 84 -3.93 -11.92 -23.74
C PRO A 84 -2.99 -10.91 -24.42
N TYR A 85 -1.90 -10.55 -23.75
CA TYR A 85 -0.86 -9.70 -24.33
C TYR A 85 0.23 -10.59 -24.95
N GLU A 86 0.56 -10.34 -26.20
CA GLU A 86 1.68 -11.01 -26.87
C GLU A 86 2.99 -10.29 -26.47
N VAL A 87 3.90 -11.06 -25.86
CA VAL A 87 5.28 -10.64 -25.63
C VAL A 87 6.09 -11.13 -26.83
N TRP A 88 6.52 -10.21 -27.69
CA TRP A 88 7.46 -10.53 -28.76
C TRP A 88 8.85 -10.66 -28.17
N LEU A 89 9.32 -11.90 -28.02
CA LEU A 89 10.70 -12.20 -27.69
C LEU A 89 11.48 -12.31 -29.00
N ASP A 90 12.28 -11.29 -29.33
CA ASP A 90 13.26 -11.41 -30.40
C ASP A 90 14.40 -12.34 -29.95
N MET A 91 14.88 -13.17 -30.87
CA MET A 91 15.95 -14.16 -30.63
C MET A 91 17.34 -13.55 -30.87
N GLU A 92 17.41 -12.31 -31.34
CA GLU A 92 18.60 -11.48 -31.34
C GLU A 92 18.56 -10.52 -30.13
N GLY A 93 19.71 -10.24 -29.51
CA GLY A 93 19.84 -9.54 -28.23
C GLY A 93 19.09 -8.18 -28.11
N PRO A 94 19.10 -7.57 -26.92
CA PRO A 94 18.00 -6.75 -26.40
C PRO A 94 17.83 -5.47 -27.20
N ASN A 95 16.88 -5.46 -28.13
CA ASN A 95 16.20 -4.23 -28.53
C ASN A 95 14.75 -4.33 -28.07
N ILE A 96 14.61 -4.33 -26.74
CA ILE A 96 13.32 -4.07 -26.11
C ILE A 96 13.07 -2.58 -26.32
N GLU A 97 12.28 -2.20 -27.33
CA GLU A 97 11.58 -0.91 -27.33
C GLU A 97 10.48 -0.93 -26.25
N ALA A 98 10.85 -1.28 -25.01
CA ALA A 98 9.99 -1.18 -23.85
C ALA A 98 10.13 0.22 -23.28
N ALA A 99 8.99 0.87 -23.12
CA ALA A 99 8.67 1.52 -21.86
C ALA A 99 9.69 2.56 -21.34
N ASP A 100 10.19 3.45 -22.20
CA ASP A 100 11.08 4.53 -21.76
C ASP A 100 10.37 5.45 -20.74
N ASP A 101 9.05 5.67 -20.91
CA ASP A 101 8.28 6.57 -20.04
C ASP A 101 8.07 5.99 -18.62
N GLY A 102 7.65 4.71 -18.51
CA GLY A 102 7.46 4.05 -17.22
C GLY A 102 8.77 3.81 -16.44
N ALA A 103 9.87 3.55 -17.16
CA ALA A 103 11.20 3.46 -16.57
C ALA A 103 11.70 4.83 -16.07
N HIS A 104 11.37 5.92 -16.77
CA HIS A 104 11.70 7.29 -16.38
C HIS A 104 10.94 7.73 -15.12
N VAL A 105 9.64 7.40 -14.99
CA VAL A 105 8.84 7.72 -13.79
C VAL A 105 9.35 6.97 -12.55
N PHE A 106 9.62 5.68 -12.67
CA PHE A 106 10.17 4.91 -11.55
C PHE A 106 11.54 5.43 -11.11
N ARG A 107 12.44 5.74 -12.07
CA ARG A 107 13.74 6.35 -11.76
C ARG A 107 13.59 7.72 -11.11
N SER A 108 12.67 8.54 -11.59
CA SER A 108 12.35 9.84 -10.97
C SER A 108 11.94 9.69 -9.51
N PHE A 109 11.19 8.64 -9.15
CA PHE A 109 10.89 8.37 -7.74
C PHE A 109 12.10 7.85 -6.96
N LEU A 110 12.92 6.97 -7.53
CA LEU A 110 14.14 6.45 -6.88
C LEU A 110 15.15 7.54 -6.52
N GLU A 111 15.26 8.59 -7.33
CA GLU A 111 16.19 9.70 -7.10
C GLU A 111 15.72 10.68 -6.02
N GLN A 112 14.46 10.58 -5.58
CA GLN A 112 13.92 11.49 -4.58
C GLN A 112 14.36 11.16 -3.16
N GLN A 113 14.45 12.22 -2.35
CA GLN A 113 14.82 12.10 -0.94
C GLN A 113 13.87 11.11 -0.20
N PRO A 114 14.40 10.05 0.46
CA PRO A 114 13.59 8.97 1.03
C PRO A 114 12.47 9.44 1.97
N SER A 115 12.74 10.44 2.81
CA SER A 115 11.76 10.99 3.76
C SER A 115 10.61 11.75 3.10
N LYS A 116 10.88 12.44 1.98
CA LYS A 116 9.85 13.13 1.19
C LYS A 116 9.02 12.13 0.39
N LEU A 117 9.70 11.16 -0.24
CA LEU A 117 9.07 10.07 -0.96
C LEU A 117 8.16 9.27 -0.03
N HIS A 118 8.65 8.86 1.14
CA HIS A 118 7.87 8.13 2.15
C HIS A 118 6.54 8.80 2.47
N ARG A 119 6.58 10.09 2.84
CA ARG A 119 5.37 10.85 3.18
C ARG A 119 4.36 10.89 2.04
N ARG A 120 4.83 11.02 0.79
CA ARG A 120 3.96 11.07 -0.39
C ARG A 120 3.43 9.68 -0.73
N ALA A 121 4.29 8.67 -0.76
CA ALA A 121 3.94 7.27 -0.98
C ALA A 121 2.85 6.78 -0.02
N ILE A 122 3.00 7.03 1.29
CA ILE A 122 1.96 6.67 2.28
C ILE A 122 0.64 7.37 1.99
N SER A 123 0.67 8.64 1.55
CA SER A 123 -0.55 9.38 1.21
C SER A 123 -1.25 8.78 -0.01
N TYR A 124 -0.48 8.44 -1.05
CA TYR A 124 -0.98 7.79 -2.27
C TYR A 124 -1.55 6.41 -1.98
N VAL A 125 -0.82 5.56 -1.25
CA VAL A 125 -1.27 4.24 -0.82
C VAL A 125 -2.61 4.30 -0.08
N ILE A 126 -2.72 5.19 0.91
CA ILE A 126 -3.98 5.37 1.65
C ILE A 126 -5.10 5.87 0.74
N SER A 127 -4.81 6.76 -0.21
CA SER A 127 -5.81 7.24 -1.17
C SER A 127 -6.28 6.12 -2.09
N THR A 128 -5.38 5.29 -2.63
CA THR A 128 -5.73 4.11 -3.45
C THR A 128 -6.63 3.15 -2.69
N VAL A 129 -6.29 2.82 -1.45
CA VAL A 129 -7.13 2.01 -0.56
C VAL A 129 -8.50 2.68 -0.36
N GLY A 130 -8.52 4.00 -0.18
CA GLY A 130 -9.75 4.78 -0.01
C GLY A 130 -10.68 4.72 -1.21
N LEU A 131 -10.13 4.80 -2.42
CA LEU A 131 -10.89 4.63 -3.67
C LEU A 131 -11.53 3.24 -3.72
N LEU A 132 -10.78 2.18 -3.41
CA LEU A 132 -11.28 0.80 -3.43
C LEU A 132 -12.37 0.52 -2.38
N ILE A 133 -12.20 1.05 -1.16
CA ILE A 133 -13.16 0.84 -0.07
C ILE A 133 -14.44 1.63 -0.29
N THR A 134 -14.31 2.91 -0.65
CA THR A 134 -15.46 3.82 -0.77
C THR A 134 -16.17 3.73 -2.11
N LYS A 135 -15.47 3.28 -3.16
CA LYS A 135 -15.94 3.26 -4.56
C LYS A 135 -16.26 4.65 -5.11
N ILE A 136 -15.74 5.71 -4.47
CA ILE A 136 -15.94 7.11 -4.88
C ILE A 136 -14.67 7.61 -5.54
N GLY A 137 -14.79 8.24 -6.71
CA GLY A 137 -13.65 8.81 -7.43
C GLY A 137 -12.84 7.79 -8.24
N MET A 138 -13.48 6.69 -8.66
CA MET A 138 -12.82 5.58 -9.35
C MET A 138 -12.26 5.95 -10.72
N GLU A 139 -12.73 7.04 -11.33
CA GLU A 139 -12.14 7.65 -12.53
C GLU A 139 -10.67 8.04 -12.32
N SER A 140 -10.31 8.45 -11.10
CA SER A 140 -8.92 8.77 -10.74
C SER A 140 -8.09 7.55 -10.33
N PHE A 141 -8.71 6.37 -10.20
CA PHE A 141 -8.03 5.19 -9.67
C PHE A 141 -6.83 4.75 -10.50
N PRO A 142 -6.89 4.67 -11.85
CA PRO A 142 -5.76 4.19 -12.64
C PRO A 142 -4.47 4.95 -12.35
N SER A 143 -4.51 6.28 -12.55
CA SER A 143 -3.40 7.19 -12.24
C SER A 143 -2.93 7.07 -10.78
N VAL A 144 -3.84 7.22 -9.82
CA VAL A 144 -3.47 7.27 -8.40
C VAL A 144 -2.89 5.93 -7.93
N SER A 145 -3.42 4.80 -8.41
CA SER A 145 -2.93 3.48 -8.04
C SER A 145 -1.56 3.17 -8.64
N GLU A 146 -1.33 3.50 -9.91
CA GLU A 146 -0.03 3.30 -10.57
C GLU A 146 1.07 4.11 -9.87
N ARG A 147 0.79 5.40 -9.60
CA ARG A 147 1.71 6.28 -8.86
C ARG A 147 1.93 5.82 -7.43
N ALA A 148 0.92 5.23 -6.77
CA ALA A 148 1.09 4.66 -5.44
C ALA A 148 2.06 3.47 -5.45
N ILE A 149 1.89 2.54 -6.41
CA ILE A 149 2.75 1.36 -6.55
C ILE A 149 4.17 1.76 -6.96
N GLY A 150 4.32 2.68 -7.92
CA GLY A 150 5.64 3.15 -8.37
C GLY A 150 6.44 3.81 -7.25
N GLN A 151 5.79 4.69 -6.46
CA GLN A 151 6.43 5.32 -5.31
C GLN A 151 6.77 4.32 -4.20
N LEU A 152 5.88 3.35 -3.94
CA LEU A 152 6.12 2.30 -2.94
C LEU A 152 7.30 1.41 -3.36
N ALA A 153 7.36 1.02 -4.64
CA ALA A 153 8.45 0.24 -5.20
C ALA A 153 9.79 0.98 -5.08
N ALA A 154 9.84 2.26 -5.45
CA ALA A 154 11.03 3.07 -5.30
C ALA A 154 11.44 3.21 -3.83
N LEU A 155 10.46 3.41 -2.95
CA LEU A 155 10.70 3.56 -1.51
C LEU A 155 11.30 2.30 -0.88
N VAL A 156 10.83 1.10 -1.23
CA VAL A 156 11.35 -0.15 -0.64
C VAL A 156 12.69 -0.60 -1.24
N GLU A 157 13.07 -0.06 -2.40
CA GLU A 157 14.34 -0.36 -3.06
C GLU A 157 15.49 0.53 -2.57
N GLN A 158 15.19 1.74 -2.06
CA GLN A 158 16.21 2.65 -1.53
C GLN A 158 16.93 2.08 -0.31
N ASP A 159 18.27 2.11 -0.31
CA ASP A 159 19.11 1.62 0.80
C ASP A 159 18.86 2.32 2.14
N ALA A 160 18.47 3.60 2.12
CA ALA A 160 18.18 4.41 3.31
C ALA A 160 16.67 4.64 3.49
N SER A 161 15.87 3.63 3.16
CA SER A 161 14.41 3.73 3.25
C SER A 161 13.95 3.87 4.71
N PRO A 162 13.08 4.84 5.03
CA PRO A 162 12.48 4.96 6.35
C PRO A 162 11.29 4.01 6.56
N VAL A 163 10.94 3.18 5.56
CA VAL A 163 9.80 2.27 5.66
C VAL A 163 10.16 1.06 6.51
N THR A 164 9.31 0.74 7.50
CA THR A 164 9.55 -0.40 8.38
C THR A 164 8.74 -1.63 7.97
N ALA A 165 9.15 -2.83 8.38
CA ALA A 165 8.36 -4.05 8.18
C ALA A 165 6.93 -3.90 8.72
N GLY A 166 6.79 -3.24 9.88
CA GLY A 166 5.50 -2.92 10.47
C GLY A 166 4.61 -2.10 9.52
N GLN A 167 5.17 -1.06 8.90
CA GLN A 167 4.43 -0.24 7.93
C GLN A 167 4.05 -1.03 6.68
N LEU A 168 4.93 -1.89 6.17
CA LEU A 168 4.63 -2.75 5.02
C LEU A 168 3.50 -3.74 5.32
N ILE A 169 3.46 -4.30 6.53
CA ILE A 169 2.35 -5.16 7.00
C ILE A 169 1.06 -4.36 7.11
N GLN A 170 1.10 -3.16 7.68
CA GLN A 170 -0.06 -2.27 7.76
C GLN A 170 -0.62 -1.99 6.37
N ILE A 171 0.24 -1.60 5.42
CA ILE A 171 -0.15 -1.34 4.03
C ILE A 171 -0.81 -2.57 3.40
N ALA A 172 -0.19 -3.76 3.51
CA ALA A 172 -0.77 -4.98 2.96
C ALA A 172 -2.14 -5.30 3.58
N SER A 173 -2.28 -5.10 4.90
CA SER A 173 -3.54 -5.31 5.63
C SER A 173 -4.67 -4.41 5.12
N LEU A 174 -4.35 -3.15 4.75
CA LEU A 174 -5.33 -2.23 4.17
C LEU A 174 -5.85 -2.71 2.81
N PHE A 175 -4.97 -3.22 1.94
CA PHE A 175 -5.38 -3.75 0.64
C PHE A 175 -6.14 -5.08 0.77
N ILE A 176 -5.75 -5.95 1.70
CA ILE A 176 -6.52 -7.17 2.03
C ILE A 176 -7.93 -6.79 2.47
N TYR A 177 -8.07 -5.82 3.37
CA TYR A 177 -9.38 -5.33 3.78
C TYR A 177 -10.19 -4.74 2.62
N ALA A 178 -9.55 -4.01 1.70
CA ALA A 178 -10.20 -3.50 0.50
C ALA A 178 -10.73 -4.63 -0.40
N VAL A 179 -9.98 -5.74 -0.55
CA VAL A 179 -10.47 -6.94 -1.25
C VAL A 179 -11.71 -7.49 -0.56
N HIS A 180 -11.69 -7.62 0.78
CA HIS A 180 -12.83 -8.13 1.55
C HIS A 180 -14.07 -7.24 1.43
N CYS A 181 -13.92 -5.91 1.43
CA CYS A 181 -15.03 -4.96 1.24
C CYS A 181 -15.71 -5.08 -0.13
N ASN A 182 -15.01 -5.66 -1.11
CA ASN A 182 -15.50 -5.82 -2.48
C ASN A 182 -15.97 -7.25 -2.80
N GLY A 183 -15.85 -8.17 -1.83
CA GLY A 183 -16.32 -9.55 -1.96
C GLY A 183 -17.82 -9.63 -2.24
N ILE A 184 -18.21 -10.50 -3.18
CA ILE A 184 -19.61 -10.86 -3.39
C ILE A 184 -19.98 -12.00 -2.42
N VAL A 185 -21.12 -11.90 -1.77
CA VAL A 185 -21.69 -12.98 -0.96
C VAL A 185 -22.53 -13.87 -1.88
N GLY A 186 -22.22 -15.17 -1.96
CA GLY A 186 -23.16 -16.16 -2.53
C GLY A 186 -22.54 -17.24 -3.43
N GLU A 187 -21.40 -17.00 -4.09
CA GLU A 187 -20.76 -18.00 -4.97
C GLU A 187 -19.23 -17.95 -4.86
N ALA A 188 -18.61 -19.10 -4.61
CA ALA A 188 -17.17 -19.20 -4.32
C ALA A 188 -16.26 -18.83 -5.52
N ASP A 189 -16.80 -18.88 -6.74
CA ASP A 189 -16.05 -18.70 -7.99
C ASP A 189 -16.41 -17.40 -8.73
N VAL A 190 -17.17 -16.49 -8.10
CA VAL A 190 -17.58 -15.21 -8.72
C VAL A 190 -16.94 -14.04 -8.00
N CYS A 191 -16.25 -13.19 -8.76
CA CYS A 191 -15.52 -12.03 -8.27
C CYS A 191 -16.03 -10.76 -8.98
N SER A 192 -16.42 -9.74 -8.21
CA SER A 192 -16.82 -8.45 -8.80
C SER A 192 -15.65 -7.78 -9.51
N VAL A 193 -15.91 -6.94 -10.50
CA VAL A 193 -14.85 -6.15 -11.17
C VAL A 193 -14.05 -5.33 -10.13
N GLN A 194 -14.73 -4.75 -9.15
CA GLN A 194 -14.09 -3.99 -8.07
C GLN A 194 -13.21 -4.88 -7.17
N GLN A 195 -13.63 -6.11 -6.91
CA GLN A 195 -12.83 -7.09 -6.16
C GLN A 195 -11.60 -7.54 -6.94
N GLN A 196 -11.74 -7.80 -8.25
CA GLN A 196 -10.61 -8.12 -9.12
C GLN A 196 -9.58 -6.98 -9.15
N GLN A 197 -10.06 -5.73 -9.22
CA GLN A 197 -9.22 -4.54 -9.18
C GLN A 197 -8.50 -4.37 -7.83
N ALA A 198 -9.19 -4.64 -6.71
CA ALA A 198 -8.57 -4.65 -5.38
C ALA A 198 -7.51 -5.75 -5.25
N VAL A 199 -7.77 -6.95 -5.78
CA VAL A 199 -6.82 -8.08 -5.79
C VAL A 199 -5.60 -7.73 -6.63
N ARG A 200 -5.79 -7.16 -7.82
CA ARG A 200 -4.68 -6.72 -8.68
C ARG A 200 -3.81 -5.70 -7.94
N ALA A 201 -4.41 -4.71 -7.31
CA ALA A 201 -3.66 -3.72 -6.52
C ALA A 201 -2.88 -4.37 -5.36
N LEU A 202 -3.49 -5.32 -4.64
CA LEU A 202 -2.81 -6.09 -3.59
C LEU A 202 -1.62 -6.89 -4.13
N VAL A 203 -1.78 -7.56 -5.27
CA VAL A 203 -0.70 -8.30 -5.94
C VAL A 203 0.42 -7.36 -6.37
N SER A 204 0.09 -6.17 -6.90
CA SER A 204 1.08 -5.13 -7.24
C SER A 204 1.86 -4.63 -6.03
N VAL A 205 1.21 -4.50 -4.85
CA VAL A 205 1.89 -4.18 -3.59
C VAL A 205 2.91 -5.26 -3.21
N PHE A 206 2.52 -6.54 -3.26
CA PHE A 206 3.46 -7.62 -3.02
C PHE A 206 4.57 -7.67 -4.07
N GLY A 207 4.27 -7.37 -5.34
CA GLY A 207 5.27 -7.21 -6.39
C GLY A 207 6.29 -6.11 -6.06
N ALA A 208 5.84 -4.98 -5.53
CA ALA A 208 6.73 -3.93 -5.03
C ALA A 208 7.62 -4.45 -3.88
N TYR A 209 7.08 -5.21 -2.93
CA TYR A 209 7.86 -5.78 -1.83
C TYR A 209 8.89 -6.82 -2.30
N LEU A 210 8.59 -7.54 -3.37
CA LEU A 210 9.47 -8.58 -3.91
C LEU A 210 10.67 -8.00 -4.67
N ARG A 211 10.57 -6.80 -5.28
CA ARG A 211 11.69 -6.15 -6.00
C ARG A 211 13.02 -6.15 -5.22
N PRO A 212 13.08 -5.59 -3.99
CA PRO A 212 14.32 -5.57 -3.22
C PRO A 212 14.81 -6.96 -2.78
N ILE A 213 13.94 -7.99 -2.81
CA ILE A 213 14.31 -9.38 -2.54
C ILE A 213 14.94 -10.01 -3.78
N VAL A 214 14.37 -9.77 -4.96
CA VAL A 214 14.89 -10.25 -6.25
C VAL A 214 16.30 -9.71 -6.51
N ILE A 215 16.56 -8.44 -6.21
CA ILE A 215 17.91 -7.83 -6.34
C ILE A 215 18.95 -8.55 -5.46
N ARG A 216 18.53 -9.10 -4.31
CA ARG A 216 19.40 -9.79 -3.34
C ARG A 216 19.19 -11.30 -3.31
N LEU A 217 18.67 -11.87 -4.40
CA LEU A 217 18.29 -13.28 -4.45
C LEU A 217 19.46 -14.21 -4.16
N ASP A 218 20.67 -13.88 -4.63
CA ASP A 218 21.87 -14.67 -4.38
C ASP A 218 22.27 -14.68 -2.90
N GLU A 219 22.15 -13.54 -2.21
CA GLU A 219 22.38 -13.46 -0.76
C GLU A 219 21.37 -14.33 -0.01
N VAL A 220 20.08 -14.18 -0.33
CA VAL A 220 19.01 -14.96 0.29
C VAL A 220 19.19 -16.46 0.02
N ARG A 221 19.60 -16.83 -1.20
CA ARG A 221 19.89 -18.22 -1.57
C ARG A 221 21.06 -18.78 -0.77
N SER A 222 22.11 -17.99 -0.56
CA SER A 222 23.27 -18.41 0.24
C SER A 222 22.89 -18.73 1.70
N TRP A 223 21.95 -17.98 2.26
CA TRP A 223 21.40 -18.23 3.60
C TRP A 223 20.57 -19.51 3.66
N ILE A 224 19.69 -19.71 2.67
CA ILE A 224 18.83 -20.91 2.60
C ILE A 224 19.68 -22.17 2.44
N GLN A 225 20.75 -22.09 1.65
CA GLN A 225 21.67 -23.22 1.41
C GLN A 225 22.67 -23.43 2.55
N GLY A 226 22.70 -22.55 3.56
CA GLY A 226 23.63 -22.62 4.69
C GLY A 226 25.09 -22.34 4.31
N THR A 227 25.35 -21.79 3.13
CA THR A 227 26.70 -21.42 2.67
C THR A 227 27.17 -20.10 3.29
N SER A 228 26.23 -19.30 3.80
CA SER A 228 26.49 -18.06 4.53
C SER A 228 25.63 -18.02 5.81
N PRO A 229 26.16 -17.53 6.94
CA PRO A 229 25.38 -17.40 8.16
C PRO A 229 24.25 -16.38 7.96
N VAL A 230 23.03 -16.77 8.33
CA VAL A 230 21.89 -15.85 8.38
C VAL A 230 22.25 -14.70 9.35
N PRO A 231 22.15 -13.42 8.94
CA PRO A 231 22.39 -12.31 9.83
C PRO A 231 21.50 -12.42 11.07
N ARG A 232 22.10 -12.39 12.27
CA ARG A 232 21.35 -12.45 13.54
C ARG A 232 20.39 -11.26 13.70
N VAL A 233 20.79 -10.12 13.15
CA VAL A 233 19.93 -8.97 12.92
C VAL A 233 20.05 -8.70 11.43
N VAL A 234 19.06 -9.18 10.72
CA VAL A 234 18.76 -8.72 9.38
C VAL A 234 18.49 -7.22 9.53
N SER A 235 19.41 -6.34 9.12
CA SER A 235 19.26 -4.89 9.36
C SER A 235 17.89 -4.47 8.84
N PHE A 236 17.06 -3.88 9.73
CA PHE A 236 15.66 -3.54 9.47
C PHE A 236 15.50 -2.84 8.10
N ASP A 237 16.39 -1.89 7.80
CA ASP A 237 16.37 -1.13 6.55
C ASP A 237 16.45 -1.97 5.27
N LYS A 238 17.03 -3.18 5.31
CA LYS A 238 17.30 -3.98 4.11
C LYS A 238 16.28 -5.06 3.83
N TYR A 239 15.71 -5.73 4.82
CA TYR A 239 14.88 -6.93 4.56
C TYR A 239 13.51 -6.88 5.22
N ASP A 240 13.06 -5.68 5.60
CA ASP A 240 11.71 -5.45 6.08
C ASP A 240 10.64 -5.94 5.09
N ALA A 241 10.92 -5.86 3.78
CA ALA A 241 10.07 -6.42 2.75
C ALA A 241 9.97 -7.96 2.82
N LEU A 242 11.05 -8.67 3.16
CA LEU A 242 11.04 -10.14 3.31
C LEU A 242 10.18 -10.55 4.51
N ILE A 243 10.29 -9.83 5.62
CA ILE A 243 9.47 -10.07 6.82
C ILE A 243 7.99 -9.80 6.49
N ALA A 244 7.70 -8.69 5.81
CA ALA A 244 6.35 -8.32 5.42
C ALA A 244 5.72 -9.31 4.42
N VAL A 245 6.47 -9.79 3.42
CA VAL A 245 5.99 -10.82 2.48
C VAL A 245 5.72 -12.13 3.20
N ARG A 246 6.64 -12.57 4.08
CA ARG A 246 6.44 -13.80 4.87
C ARG A 246 5.18 -13.74 5.73
N LEU A 247 4.94 -12.61 6.39
CA LEU A 247 3.78 -12.42 7.27
C LEU A 247 2.49 -12.17 6.48
N GLY A 248 2.54 -11.40 5.39
CA GLY A 248 1.40 -11.11 4.53
C GLY A 248 0.92 -12.32 3.73
N LEU A 249 1.79 -13.29 3.46
CA LEU A 249 1.43 -14.58 2.85
C LEU A 249 1.10 -15.67 3.90
N SER A 250 1.28 -15.41 5.19
CA SER A 250 0.93 -16.38 6.23
C SER A 250 -0.59 -16.47 6.37
N VAL A 251 -1.11 -17.69 6.18
CA VAL A 251 -2.55 -18.02 6.13
C VAL A 251 -3.27 -17.69 7.45
N GLU A 252 -2.54 -17.58 8.56
CA GLU A 252 -3.09 -17.30 9.89
C GLU A 252 -3.88 -15.98 9.96
N TRP A 253 -3.46 -14.94 9.22
CA TRP A 253 -4.18 -13.66 9.18
C TRP A 253 -5.42 -13.68 8.27
N ILE A 254 -5.39 -14.46 7.19
CA ILE A 254 -6.51 -14.60 6.25
C ILE A 254 -7.64 -15.41 6.89
N ASN A 255 -7.30 -16.40 7.71
CA ASN A 255 -8.28 -17.22 8.42
C ASN A 255 -9.07 -16.42 9.46
N ASP A 256 -8.44 -15.47 10.16
CA ASP A 256 -9.16 -14.59 11.09
C ASP A 256 -10.21 -13.73 10.37
N VAL A 257 -9.98 -13.29 9.13
CA VAL A 257 -10.99 -12.52 8.37
C VAL A 257 -12.08 -13.42 7.77
N ARG A 258 -11.73 -14.65 7.38
CA ARG A 258 -12.66 -15.60 6.76
C ARG A 258 -13.67 -16.18 7.76
N ILE A 259 -13.25 -16.42 9.01
CA ILE A 259 -14.14 -16.90 10.09
C ILE A 259 -15.25 -15.88 10.38
N VAL A 260 -14.98 -14.58 10.24
CA VAL A 260 -15.97 -13.52 10.53
C VAL A 260 -17.10 -13.48 9.50
N ASN A 261 -16.79 -13.66 8.22
CA ASN A 261 -17.81 -13.61 7.16
C ASN A 261 -18.80 -14.80 7.21
N GLU A 262 -18.34 -16.00 7.58
CA GLU A 262 -19.21 -17.17 7.74
C GLU A 262 -20.17 -17.03 8.95
N VAL A 263 -19.74 -16.38 10.03
CA VAL A 263 -20.57 -16.15 11.21
C VAL A 263 -21.63 -15.07 10.94
N THR A 264 -21.30 -13.98 10.24
CA THR A 264 -22.28 -12.94 9.89
C THR A 264 -23.34 -13.43 8.91
N ALA A 265 -23.00 -14.31 7.96
CA ALA A 265 -23.96 -14.89 7.03
C ALA A 265 -24.96 -15.82 7.73
N ASN A 266 -24.50 -16.61 8.71
CA ASN A 266 -25.36 -17.52 9.47
C ASN A 266 -26.25 -16.81 10.49
N THR A 267 -25.86 -15.63 10.98
CA THR A 267 -26.66 -14.87 11.96
C THR A 267 -27.74 -14.01 11.30
N ALA A 268 -27.61 -13.68 10.00
CA ALA A 268 -28.64 -12.98 9.23
C ALA A 268 -29.73 -13.91 8.66
N ALA A 269 -29.55 -15.24 8.78
CA ALA A 269 -30.46 -16.27 8.28
C ALA A 269 -31.29 -16.96 9.38
N GLN A 270 -31.26 -16.45 10.62
CA GLN A 270 -32.09 -16.87 11.76
C GLN A 270 -32.96 -15.71 12.24
#